data_AF-A0A5D0CYI6-F1
#
_entry.id   AF-A0A5D0CYI6-F1
#
_cell.length_a   1.000
_cell.length_b   1.000
_cell.length_c   1.000
_cell.angle_alpha   90.00
_cell.angle_beta   90.00
_cell.angle_gamma   90.00
#
_symmetry.space_group_name_H-M   'P 1'
#
loop_
_entity.id
_entity.type
_entity.pdbx_description
1 polymer ?
#
loop_
_entity_poly.entity_id
_entity_poly.type
_entity_poly.pdbx_seq_one_letter_code
_entity_poly.pdbx_strand_id
1 'polypeptide(L)' 'MNDRDLALLLGELIEADEGERTCLEQRIRQHGLDGFLRNLGKDSSFSAETLEKLRAVQGIVSKTWPERKKSDG' A
#
# COMPACT_ATOMS: atom_id res chain seq x y z
N MET A 1 -9.14 -3.94 11.59
CA MET A 1 -8.60 -2.69 11.03
C MET A 1 -9.27 -2.49 9.69
N ASN A 2 -9.94 -1.35 9.48
CA ASN A 2 -10.65 -1.06 8.23
C ASN A 2 -9.70 -0.40 7.21
N ASP A 3 -10.15 -0.23 5.95
CA ASP A 3 -9.32 0.34 4.88
C ASP A 3 -8.86 1.78 5.16
N ARG A 4 -9.65 2.54 5.92
CA ARG A 4 -9.32 3.91 6.32
C ARG A 4 -8.20 3.93 7.37
N ASP A 5 -8.25 3.04 8.34
CA ASP A 5 -7.20 2.89 9.34
C ASP A 5 -5.87 2.47 8.66
N LEU A 6 -5.94 1.58 7.66
CA LEU A 6 -4.78 1.18 6.86
C LEU A 6 -4.21 2.33 6.03
N ALA A 7 -5.06 3.12 5.39
CA ALA A 7 -4.66 4.29 4.62
C ALA A 7 -4.01 5.37 5.51
N LEU A 8 -4.53 5.57 6.72
CA LEU A 8 -3.94 6.48 7.71
C LEU A 8 -2.57 6.01 8.15
N LEU A 9 -2.42 4.73 8.54
CA LEU A 9 -1.13 4.16 8.95
C LEU A 9 -0.08 4.22 7.82
N LEU A 10 -0.48 3.91 6.59
CA LEU A 10 0.40 4.04 5.43
C LEU A 10 0.79 5.49 5.17
N GLY A 11 -0.18 6.39 5.28
CA GLY A 11 0.04 7.82 5.12
C GLY A 11 0.99 8.38 6.16
N GLU A 12 0.89 7.96 7.42
CA GLU A 12 1.85 8.33 8.47
C GLU A 12 3.24 7.78 8.19
N LEU A 13 3.34 6.53 7.75
CA LEU A 13 4.62 5.85 7.51
C LEU A 13 5.42 6.48 6.34
N ILE A 14 4.73 6.99 5.32
CA ILE A 14 5.36 7.63 4.16
C ILE A 14 5.34 9.17 4.25
N GLU A 15 4.83 9.71 5.34
CA GLU A 15 4.64 11.15 5.55
C GLU A 15 3.79 11.81 4.44
N ALA A 16 2.75 11.09 4.01
CA ALA A 16 1.83 11.55 2.96
C ALA A 16 1.06 12.81 3.39
N ASP A 17 0.85 13.71 2.45
CA ASP A 17 -0.07 14.83 2.64
C ASP A 17 -1.55 14.38 2.64
N GLU A 18 -2.47 15.31 2.91
CA GLU A 18 -3.91 15.00 2.97
C GLU A 18 -4.49 14.49 1.64
N GLY A 19 -4.01 15.02 0.51
CA GLY A 19 -4.41 14.59 -0.83
C GLY A 19 -3.91 13.19 -1.13
N GLU A 20 -2.66 12.90 -0.80
CA GLU A 20 -2.06 11.58 -0.93
C GLU A 20 -2.75 10.55 -0.03
N ARG A 21 -3.08 10.90 1.21
CA ARG A 21 -3.87 10.04 2.12
C ARG A 21 -5.26 9.73 1.57
N THR A 22 -5.92 10.74 1.01
CA THR A 22 -7.22 10.55 0.37
C THR A 22 -7.10 9.59 -0.82
N CYS A 23 -6.05 9.74 -1.63
CA CYS A 23 -5.78 8.84 -2.75
C CYS A 23 -5.46 7.41 -2.27
N LEU A 24 -4.68 7.25 -1.20
CA LEU A 24 -4.41 5.95 -0.56
C LEU A 24 -5.70 5.26 -0.12
N GLU A 25 -6.59 5.96 0.60
CA GLU A 25 -7.86 5.40 1.05
C GLU A 25 -8.71 4.91 -0.14
N GLN A 26 -8.80 5.71 -1.21
CA GLN A 26 -9.55 5.34 -2.40
C GLN A 26 -8.98 4.10 -3.09
N ARG A 27 -7.66 4.04 -3.26
CA ARG A 27 -6.99 2.90 -3.92
C ARG A 27 -7.07 1.62 -3.09
N ILE A 28 -6.88 1.72 -1.79
CA ILE A 28 -7.00 0.58 -0.86
C ILE A 28 -8.45 0.08 -0.84
N ARG A 29 -9.46 0.95 -0.83
CA ARG A 29 -10.87 0.53 -0.95
C ARG A 29 -11.19 -0.15 -2.27
N GLN A 30 -10.59 0.31 -3.38
CA GLN A 30 -10.85 -0.25 -4.72
C GLN A 30 -10.23 -1.62 -4.92
N HIS A 31 -9.03 -1.85 -4.37
CA HIS A 31 -8.21 -3.02 -4.71
C HIS A 31 -7.79 -3.88 -3.52
N GLY A 32 -8.13 -3.46 -2.30
CA GLY A 32 -7.49 -3.95 -1.09
C GLY A 32 -6.03 -3.49 -0.99
N LEU A 33 -5.42 -3.64 0.19
CA LEU A 33 -4.02 -3.29 0.41
C LEU A 33 -3.06 -4.03 -0.53
N ASP A 34 -3.22 -5.35 -0.64
CA ASP A 34 -2.35 -6.19 -1.46
C ASP A 34 -2.49 -5.85 -2.96
N GLY A 35 -3.72 -5.67 -3.43
CA GLY A 35 -3.99 -5.26 -4.82
C GLY A 35 -3.47 -3.86 -5.13
N PHE A 36 -3.57 -2.93 -4.18
CA PHE A 36 -2.95 -1.61 -4.27
C PHE A 36 -1.41 -1.71 -4.41
N LEU A 37 -0.75 -2.42 -3.49
CA LEU A 37 0.71 -2.57 -3.49
C LEU A 37 1.22 -3.26 -4.76
N ARG A 38 0.54 -4.30 -5.27
CA ARG A 38 0.90 -4.95 -6.56
C ARG A 38 0.78 -4.00 -7.76
N ASN A 39 -0.10 -3.00 -7.68
CA ASN A 39 -0.35 -2.05 -8.76
C ASN A 39 0.41 -0.72 -8.63
N LEU A 40 1.27 -0.52 -7.61
CA LEU A 40 2.07 0.70 -7.44
C LEU A 40 2.87 1.11 -8.68
N GLY A 41 3.37 0.15 -9.46
CA GLY A 41 4.11 0.42 -10.70
C GLY A 41 3.27 0.98 -11.84
N LYS A 42 1.94 0.95 -11.74
CA LYS A 42 0.98 1.43 -12.75
C LYS A 42 0.24 2.68 -12.31
N ASP A 43 0.37 3.09 -11.05
CA ASP A 43 -0.39 4.19 -10.49
C ASP A 43 0.40 5.51 -10.63
N SER A 44 -0.03 6.37 -11.55
CA SER A 44 0.61 7.67 -11.81
C SER A 44 0.09 8.79 -10.89
N SER A 45 -0.74 8.44 -9.91
CA SER A 45 -1.45 9.39 -9.05
C SER A 45 -0.62 9.91 -7.87
N PHE A 46 0.56 9.31 -7.65
CA PHE A 46 1.48 9.66 -6.57
C PHE A 46 2.77 10.27 -7.13
N SER A 47 3.44 11.10 -6.32
CA SER A 47 4.75 11.63 -6.65
C SER A 47 5.79 10.49 -6.73
N ALA A 48 6.92 10.74 -7.41
CA ALA A 48 8.01 9.77 -7.49
C ALA A 48 8.56 9.41 -6.09
N GLU A 49 8.65 10.40 -5.20
CA GLU A 49 9.08 10.22 -3.81
C GLU A 49 8.12 9.30 -3.04
N THR A 50 6.82 9.59 -3.14
CA THR A 50 5.78 8.80 -2.47
C THR A 50 5.73 7.38 -2.99
N LEU A 51 5.90 7.18 -4.30
CA LEU A 51 6.04 5.85 -4.90
C LEU A 51 7.27 5.09 -4.40
N GLU A 52 8.40 5.76 -4.20
CA GLU A 52 9.60 5.14 -3.64
C GLU A 52 9.36 4.67 -2.20
N LYS A 53 8.77 5.52 -1.35
CA LYS A 53 8.40 5.16 0.03
C LYS A 53 7.41 4.00 0.06
N LEU A 54 6.37 4.03 -0.78
CA LEU A 54 5.39 2.95 -0.89
C LEU A 54 6.02 1.62 -1.33
N ARG A 55 7.01 1.64 -2.23
CA ARG A 55 7.78 0.44 -2.62
C ARG A 55 8.64 -0.09 -1.48
N ALA A 56 9.24 0.78 -0.67
CA ALA A 56 9.96 0.37 0.52
C ALA A 56 9.03 -0.37 1.51
N VAL A 57 7.82 0.16 1.72
CA VAL A 57 6.78 -0.50 2.54
C VAL A 57 6.38 -1.84 1.94
N GLN A 58 6.12 -1.91 0.62
CA GLN A 58 5.81 -3.16 -0.07
C GLN A 58 6.92 -4.21 0.16
N GLY A 59 8.18 -3.81 0.09
CA GLY A 59 9.33 -4.68 0.33
C GLY A 59 9.39 -5.23 1.76
N ILE A 60 8.97 -4.46 2.76
CA ILE A 60 8.87 -4.91 4.15
C ILE A 60 7.71 -5.88 4.30
N VAL A 61 6.51 -5.50 3.84
CA VAL A 61 5.30 -6.33 3.92
C VAL A 61 5.52 -7.70 3.26
N SER A 62 6.16 -7.72 2.08
CA SER A 62 6.43 -8.96 1.33
C SER A 62 7.45 -9.87 2.02
N LYS A 63 8.36 -9.31 2.83
CA LYS A 63 9.35 -10.09 3.61
C LYS A 63 8.77 -10.58 4.93
N THR A 64 7.89 -9.81 5.56
CA THR A 64 7.30 -10.13 6.87
C THR A 64 6.08 -11.04 6.75
N TRP A 65 5.36 -10.98 5.63
CA TRP A 65 4.21 -11.82 5.35
C TRP A 65 4.49 -12.68 4.11
N PRO A 66 5.33 -13.72 4.21
CA PRO A 66 5.49 -14.66 3.11
C PRO A 66 4.11 -15.23 2.81
N GLU A 67 3.67 -15.13 1.55
CA GLU A 67 2.42 -15.70 1.07
C GLU A 67 2.27 -17.09 1.73
N ARG A 68 1.17 -17.34 2.45
CA ARG A 68 0.89 -18.69 2.96
C ARG A 68 0.99 -19.60 1.76
N LYS A 69 2.08 -20.38 1.65
CA LYS A 69 2.12 -21.49 0.72
C LYS A 69 0.91 -22.33 1.09
N LYS A 70 -0.04 -22.47 0.16
CA LYS A 70 -0.96 -23.59 0.23
C LYS A 70 -0.04 -24.82 0.26
N SER A 71 0.04 -25.46 1.42
CA SER A 71 0.49 -26.84 1.49
C SER A 71 -0.55 -27.61 0.69
N ASP A 72 -0.25 -27.90 -0.58
CA ASP A 72 -0.89 -29.01 -1.28
C ASP A 72 -0.60 -30.27 -0.45
N GLY A 73 -1.67 -31.01 -0.17
CA GLY A 73 -1.70 -32.13 0.76
C GLY A 73 -1.02 -33.39 0.26
#